data_AF-A0AAW1WE95-F1
#
_entry.id   AF-A0AAW1WE95-F1
#
_cell.length_a   1.000
_cell.length_b   1.000
_cell.length_c   1.000
_cell.angle_alpha   90.00
_cell.angle_beta   90.00
_cell.angle_gamma   90.00
#
_symmetry.space_group_name_H-M   'P 1'
#
loop_
_entity.id
_entity.type
_entity.pdbx_description
1 polymer ?
#
loop_
_entity_poly.entity_id
_entity_poly.type
_entity_poly.pdbx_seq_one_letter_code
_entity_poly.pdbx_strand_id
1 'polypeptide(L)'
;MLDPKVKACVDGVVLTSPAVGGSASHPIFVVLALVIAFLMPRYQISVANKPGMPVSRDPAALVAKYSDPLVYTGIHSCKDWLGDSSNQSYLQQNLSKMRVPFLVLHGTAELTGMAAPSR
;
A
#
# COMPACT_ATOMS: atom_id res chain seq x y z
N MET A 1 2.89 21.82 4.80
CA MET A 1 2.66 22.69 3.62
C MET A 1 3.45 22.10 2.47
N LEU A 2 2.86 21.95 1.27
CA LEU A 2 3.61 21.47 0.10
C LEU A 2 4.73 22.47 -0.21
N ASP A 3 5.93 21.99 -0.52
CA ASP A 3 7.03 22.86 -0.95
C ASP A 3 6.55 23.71 -2.15
N PRO A 4 6.70 25.04 -2.11
CA PRO A 4 6.25 25.93 -3.18
C PRO A 4 6.83 25.55 -4.55
N LYS A 5 7.99 24.89 -4.60
CA LYS A 5 8.57 24.35 -5.84
C LYS A 5 7.74 23.21 -6.42
N VAL A 6 7.27 22.29 -5.58
CA VAL A 6 6.45 21.15 -6.03
C VAL A 6 5.05 21.62 -6.45
N LYS A 7 4.49 22.62 -5.76
CA LYS A 7 3.18 23.18 -6.09
C LYS A 7 3.15 23.85 -7.48
N ALA A 8 4.27 24.40 -7.93
CA ALA A 8 4.39 25.01 -9.26
C ALA A 8 4.66 23.98 -10.38
N CYS A 9 5.01 22.74 -10.02
CA CYS A 9 5.41 21.70 -10.97
C CYS A 9 4.35 20.62 -11.21
N VAL A 10 3.24 20.63 -10.47
CA VAL A 10 2.22 19.57 -10.54
C VAL A 10 0.85 20.18 -10.81
N ASP A 11 0.39 20.06 -12.05
CA ASP A 11 -0.92 20.53 -12.49
C ASP A 11 -2.06 19.57 -12.10
N GLY A 12 -1.74 18.30 -11.80
CA GLY A 12 -2.72 17.31 -11.34
C GLY A 12 -2.10 15.94 -11.05
N VAL A 13 -2.87 15.05 -10.41
CA VAL A 13 -2.44 13.70 -10.03
C VAL A 13 -3.47 12.66 -10.46
N VAL A 14 -3.04 11.59 -11.14
CA VAL A 14 -3.89 10.43 -11.45
C VAL A 14 -3.50 9.27 -10.53
N LEU A 15 -4.45 8.79 -9.74
CA LEU A 15 -4.28 7.71 -8.77
C LEU A 15 -5.04 6.47 -9.25
N THR A 16 -4.31 5.41 -9.60
CA THR A 16 -4.88 4.10 -9.92
C THR A 16 -4.76 3.19 -8.73
N SER A 17 -5.87 2.58 -8.29
CA SER A 17 -5.91 1.64 -7.17
C SER A 17 -5.09 2.12 -5.95
N PRO A 18 -5.33 3.35 -5.47
CA PRO A 18 -4.55 3.86 -4.35
C PRO A 18 -4.81 3.00 -3.11
N ALA A 19 -3.74 2.59 -2.43
CA ALA A 19 -3.81 1.84 -1.18
C ALA A 19 -4.24 2.74 -0.02
N VAL A 20 -5.48 3.22 -0.07
CA VAL A 20 -6.09 4.11 0.91
C VAL A 20 -7.30 3.40 1.48
N GLY A 21 -7.31 3.16 2.80
CA GLY A 21 -8.44 2.52 3.47
C GLY A 21 -8.09 1.24 4.23
N GLY A 22 -6.84 0.79 4.20
CA GLY A 22 -6.33 -0.26 5.08
C GLY A 22 -6.40 0.22 6.54
N SER A 23 -7.54 -0.02 7.20
CA SER A 23 -7.62 0.15 8.65
C SER A 23 -6.67 -0.86 9.27
N ALA A 24 -5.67 -0.38 10.02
CA ALA A 24 -4.87 -1.25 10.86
C ALA A 24 -5.83 -2.09 11.72
N SER A 25 -5.80 -3.41 11.56
CA SER A 25 -6.50 -4.33 12.44
C SER A 25 -5.92 -4.09 13.83
N HIS A 26 -6.66 -3.39 14.71
CA HIS A 26 -6.32 -3.01 16.09
C HIS A 26 -4.98 -2.26 16.36
N PRO A 27 -4.96 -1.20 17.19
CA PRO A 27 -3.73 -0.45 17.55
C PRO A 27 -2.63 -1.30 18.19
N ILE A 28 -2.98 -2.45 18.77
CA ILE A 28 -2.04 -3.41 19.39
C ILE A 28 -1.05 -3.96 18.35
N PHE A 29 -1.51 -4.24 17.12
CA PHE A 29 -0.65 -4.77 16.07
C PHE A 29 0.35 -3.74 15.56
N VAL A 30 0.00 -2.45 15.60
CA VAL A 30 0.93 -1.35 15.25
C VAL A 30 2.06 -1.26 16.28
N VAL A 31 1.73 -1.31 17.58
CA VAL A 31 2.73 -1.28 18.66
C VAL A 31 3.65 -2.50 18.57
N LEU A 32 3.09 -3.69 18.34
CA LEU A 32 3.87 -4.91 18.19
C LEU A 32 4.79 -4.84 16.96
N ALA A 33 4.30 -4.34 15.83
CA ALA A 33 5.10 -4.14 14.62
C ALA A 33 6.24 -3.14 14.84
N LEU A 34 6.02 -2.07 15.62
CA LEU A 34 7.07 -1.11 16.00
C LEU A 34 8.18 -1.76 16.84
N VAL A 35 7.80 -2.56 17.85
CA VAL A 35 8.77 -3.28 18.70
C VAL A 35 9.58 -4.29 17.88
N ILE A 36 8.92 -5.06 17.02
CA ILE A 36 9.58 -6.04 16.15
C ILE A 36 10.46 -5.35 15.11
N ALA A 37 10.00 -4.26 14.49
CA ALA A 37 10.80 -3.50 13.52
C ALA A 37 12.03 -2.85 14.16
N PHE A 38 11.94 -2.43 15.43
CA PHE A 38 13.07 -1.91 16.17
C PHE A 38 14.08 -3.00 16.55
N LEU A 39 13.60 -4.13 17.07
CA LEU A 39 14.45 -5.20 17.58
C LEU A 39 15.04 -6.08 16.47
N MET A 40 14.25 -6.33 15.42
CA MET A 40 14.61 -7.18 14.28
C MET A 40 14.16 -6.52 12.96
N PRO A 41 14.80 -5.42 12.54
CA PRO A 41 14.41 -4.66 11.35
C PRO A 41 14.50 -5.48 10.04
N ARG A 42 15.35 -6.51 10.02
CA ARG A 42 15.52 -7.43 8.89
C ARG A 42 14.63 -8.66 8.96
N TYR A 43 13.80 -8.80 10.01
CA TYR A 43 12.86 -9.91 10.09
C TYR A 43 11.88 -9.80 8.92
N GLN A 44 11.81 -10.86 8.12
CA GLN A 44 11.04 -10.88 6.90
C GLN A 44 9.74 -11.63 7.16
N ILE A 45 8.60 -10.95 6.94
CA ILE A 45 7.27 -11.53 7.05
C ILE A 45 6.74 -11.80 5.64
N SER A 46 6.34 -13.05 5.39
CA SER A 46 5.79 -13.44 4.09
C SER A 46 4.34 -12.98 4.00
N VAL A 47 4.16 -11.78 3.45
CA VAL A 47 2.82 -11.18 3.21
C VAL A 47 2.53 -11.04 1.71
N ALA A 48 3.57 -10.99 0.87
CA ALA A 48 3.48 -10.65 -0.55
C ALA A 48 2.83 -11.73 -1.42
N ASN A 49 2.96 -12.99 -1.01
CA ASN A 49 2.51 -14.13 -1.80
C ASN A 49 1.43 -14.89 -1.03
N LYS A 50 0.27 -14.25 -0.82
CA LYS A 50 -0.95 -15.01 -0.56
C LYS A 50 -1.29 -15.71 -1.88
N PRO A 51 -1.15 -17.05 -1.99
CA PRO A 51 -1.50 -17.75 -3.21
C PRO A 51 -2.95 -17.40 -3.57
N GLY A 52 -3.14 -16.70 -4.70
CA GLY A 52 -4.46 -16.33 -5.21
C GLY A 52 -4.97 -14.93 -4.88
N MET A 53 -4.14 -13.94 -4.52
CA MET A 53 -4.58 -12.53 -4.54
C MET A 53 -4.78 -12.08 -6.01
N PRO A 54 -6.02 -11.91 -6.50
CA PRO A 54 -6.26 -11.67 -7.92
C PRO A 54 -6.01 -10.18 -8.21
N VAL A 55 -4.80 -9.86 -8.67
CA VAL A 55 -4.43 -8.51 -9.13
C VAL A 55 -5.19 -8.13 -10.40
N SER A 56 -5.52 -9.13 -11.23
CA SER A 56 -6.31 -8.99 -12.44
C SER A 56 -7.26 -10.18 -12.55
N ARG A 57 -8.39 -9.96 -13.23
CA ARG A 57 -9.34 -11.02 -13.60
C ARG A 57 -8.90 -11.78 -14.85
N ASP A 58 -8.01 -11.19 -15.64
CA ASP A 58 -7.46 -11.83 -16.84
C ASP A 58 -6.31 -12.78 -16.47
N PRO A 59 -6.44 -14.10 -16.75
CA PRO A 59 -5.38 -15.06 -16.47
C PRO A 59 -4.08 -14.77 -17.23
N ALA A 60 -4.14 -14.20 -18.44
CA ALA A 60 -2.94 -13.88 -19.21
C ALA A 60 -2.14 -12.75 -18.55
N ALA A 61 -2.82 -11.71 -18.05
CA ALA A 61 -2.20 -10.62 -17.29
C ALA A 61 -1.59 -11.08 -15.95
N LEU A 62 -2.20 -12.06 -15.28
CA LEU A 62 -1.63 -12.65 -14.06
C LEU A 62 -0.32 -13.38 -14.37
N VAL A 63 -0.31 -14.23 -15.40
CA VAL A 63 0.91 -14.95 -15.81
C VAL A 63 2.00 -13.95 -16.17
N ALA A 64 1.70 -12.94 -16.99
CA ALA A 64 2.65 -11.91 -17.36
C ALA A 64 3.27 -11.22 -16.13
N LYS A 65 2.43 -10.80 -15.16
CA LYS A 65 2.91 -10.14 -13.92
C LYS A 65 3.83 -11.04 -13.09
N TYR A 66 3.46 -12.30 -12.88
CA TYR A 66 4.22 -13.19 -11.99
C TYR A 66 5.40 -13.89 -12.68
N SER A 67 5.44 -13.89 -14.02
CA SER A 67 6.56 -14.39 -14.81
C SER A 67 7.69 -13.37 -15.01
N ASP A 68 7.43 -12.09 -14.72
CA ASP A 68 8.41 -11.02 -14.90
C ASP A 68 9.50 -11.09 -13.80
N PRO A 69 10.79 -11.24 -14.17
CA PRO A 69 11.89 -11.31 -13.21
C PRO A 69 12.12 -10.01 -12.43
N LEU A 70 11.55 -8.87 -12.87
CA LEU A 70 11.62 -7.60 -12.16
C LEU A 70 10.55 -7.46 -11.08
N VAL A 71 9.55 -8.35 -11.07
CA VAL A 71 8.49 -8.31 -10.06
C VAL A 71 8.98 -9.01 -8.80
N TYR A 72 9.14 -8.22 -7.73
CA TYR A 72 9.46 -8.75 -6.42
C TYR A 72 8.22 -9.43 -5.80
N THR A 73 8.22 -10.76 -5.80
CA THR A 73 7.21 -11.60 -5.14
C THR A 73 7.67 -12.12 -3.78
N GLY A 74 8.82 -11.63 -3.31
CA GLY A 74 9.50 -12.10 -2.11
C GLY A 74 8.93 -11.55 -0.81
N ILE A 75 9.61 -11.92 0.27
CA ILE A 75 9.21 -11.64 1.64
C ILE A 75 9.47 -10.16 1.97
N HIS A 76 8.52 -9.45 2.57
CA HIS A 76 8.72 -8.04 2.93
C HIS A 76 9.28 -7.94 4.35
N SER A 77 10.19 -7.00 4.60
CA SER A 77 10.71 -6.80 5.96
C SER A 77 9.68 -6.09 6.84
N CYS A 78 9.73 -6.33 8.16
CA CYS A 78 8.90 -5.60 9.13
C CYS A 78 9.07 -4.07 9.00
N LYS A 79 10.29 -3.61 8.71
CA LYS A 79 10.59 -2.20 8.56
C LYS A 79 9.88 -1.60 7.33
N ASP A 80 9.92 -2.30 6.20
CA ASP A 80 9.30 -1.83 4.96
C ASP A 80 7.77 -1.83 5.09
N TRP A 81 7.20 -2.84 5.73
CA TRP A 81 5.77 -2.92 6.01
C TRP A 81 5.27 -1.77 6.91
N LEU A 82 6.03 -1.46 7.97
CA LEU A 82 5.73 -0.32 8.84
C LEU A 82 5.83 1.02 8.10
N GLY A 83 6.80 1.15 7.19
CA GLY A 83 6.97 2.34 6.35
C GLY A 83 5.76 2.58 5.44
N ASP A 84 5.26 1.54 4.78
CA ASP A 84 4.04 1.61 3.95
C ASP A 84 2.81 2.02 4.78
N SER A 85 2.58 1.38 5.93
CA SER A 85 1.47 1.71 6.84
C SER A 85 1.54 3.16 7.35
N SER A 86 2.76 3.64 7.65
CA SER A 86 2.99 5.03 8.06
C SER A 86 2.69 6.01 6.93
N ASN A 87 3.08 5.69 5.69
CA ASN A 87 2.78 6.50 4.50
C ASN A 87 1.27 6.56 4.23
N GLN A 88 0.56 5.44 4.34
CA GLN A 88 -0.90 5.40 4.19
C GLN A 88 -1.60 6.25 5.26
N SER A 89 -1.18 6.13 6.52
CA SER A 89 -1.71 6.92 7.63
C SER A 89 -1.43 8.42 7.45
N TYR A 90 -0.21 8.76 7.04
CA TYR A 90 0.17 10.13 6.72
C TYR A 90 -0.67 10.69 5.58
N LEU A 91 -0.86 9.92 4.52
CA LEU A 91 -1.68 10.32 3.38
C LEU A 91 -3.12 10.59 3.84
N GLN A 92 -3.77 9.65 4.54
CA GLN A 92 -5.14 9.80 5.04
C GLN A 92 -5.32 11.05 5.91
N GLN A 93 -4.41 11.31 6.84
CA GLN A 93 -4.48 12.48 7.73
C GLN A 93 -4.25 13.81 7.00
N ASN A 94 -3.55 13.78 5.86
CA ASN A 94 -3.17 14.98 5.11
C ASN A 94 -3.93 15.14 3.78
N LEU A 95 -4.85 14.23 3.42
CA LEU A 95 -5.66 14.32 2.20
C LEU A 95 -6.45 15.64 2.13
N SER A 96 -6.93 16.15 3.27
CA SER A 96 -7.62 17.45 3.36
C SER A 96 -6.74 18.65 2.98
N LYS A 97 -5.42 18.46 2.92
CA LYS A 97 -4.45 19.51 2.54
C LYS A 97 -4.06 19.44 1.06
N MET A 98 -4.57 18.47 0.30
CA MET A 98 -4.30 18.33 -1.13
C MET A 98 -5.04 19.43 -1.91
N ARG A 99 -4.29 20.23 -2.70
CA ARG A 99 -4.81 21.40 -3.43
C ARG A 99 -4.77 21.24 -4.95
N VAL A 100 -4.13 20.19 -5.44
CA VAL A 100 -4.03 19.87 -6.86
C VAL A 100 -5.25 19.04 -7.27
N PRO A 101 -5.79 19.22 -8.49
CA PRO A 101 -6.87 18.37 -8.98
C PRO A 101 -6.36 16.93 -9.10
N PHE A 102 -7.21 15.97 -8.74
CA PHE A 102 -6.84 14.56 -8.81
C PHE A 102 -7.97 13.70 -9.37
N LEU A 103 -7.58 12.65 -10.10
CA LEU A 103 -8.48 11.63 -10.62
C LEU A 103 -8.16 10.31 -9.91
N VAL A 104 -9.18 9.66 -9.33
CA VAL A 104 -9.04 8.34 -8.71
C VAL A 104 -9.77 7.31 -9.53
N LEU A 105 -9.06 6.24 -9.90
CA LEU A 105 -9.59 5.06 -10.56
C LEU A 105 -9.41 3.87 -9.62
N HIS A 106 -10.51 3.26 -9.17
CA HIS A 106 -10.47 2.11 -8.26
C HIS A 106 -11.48 1.05 -8.71
N GLY A 107 -11.07 -0.22 -8.66
CA GLY A 107 -11.95 -1.33 -9.01
C GLY A 107 -12.88 -1.68 -7.85
N THR A 108 -14.18 -1.80 -8.10
CA THR A 108 -15.14 -2.19 -7.04
C THR A 108 -14.93 -3.60 -6.50
N ALA A 109 -14.27 -4.46 -7.27
CA ALA A 109 -13.89 -5.82 -6.88
C ALA A 109 -12.44 -5.92 -6.37
N GLU A 110 -11.77 -4.80 -6.15
CA GLU A 110 -10.39 -4.77 -5.69
C GLU A 110 -10.32 -4.97 -4.17
N LEU A 111 -9.59 -6.00 -3.72
CA LEU A 111 -9.46 -6.32 -2.30
C LEU A 111 -8.25 -5.64 -1.63
N THR A 112 -7.43 -4.90 -2.38
CA THR A 112 -6.19 -4.28 -1.89
C THR A 112 -6.43 -3.21 -0.81
N GLY A 113 -7.67 -2.75 -0.62
CA GLY A 113 -8.07 -1.73 0.35
C GLY A 113 -8.91 -2.21 1.55
N MET A 114 -9.36 -3.46 1.58
CA MET A 114 -10.17 -3.99 2.68
C MET A 114 -9.34 -4.97 3.53
N ALA A 115 -9.22 -4.67 4.82
CA ALA A 115 -8.83 -5.66 5.80
C ALA A 115 -9.70 -6.91 5.57
N ALA A 116 -9.06 -8.08 5.46
CA ALA A 116 -9.74 -9.33 5.21
C ALA A 116 -10.96 -9.47 6.14
N PRO A 117 -12.16 -9.80 5.62
CA PRO A 117 -13.30 -10.03 6.49
C PRO A 117 -12.94 -11.12 7.49
N SER A 118 -13.03 -10.78 8.77
CA SER A 118 -13.04 -11.76 9.86
C SER A 118 -14.16 -12.74 9.57
N ARG A 119 -13.80 -14.03 9.44
CA ARG A 119 -14.77 -15.13 9.51
C ARG A 119 -15.54 -15.09 10.82
#